data_AF-A0A0H4WXS5-F1
#
_entry.id   AF-A0A0H4WXS5-F1
#
_cell.length_a   1.000
_cell.length_b   1.000
_cell.length_c   1.000
_cell.angle_alpha   90.00
_cell.angle_beta   90.00
_cell.angle_gamma   90.00
#
_symmetry.space_group_name_H-M   'P 1'
#
loop_
_entity.id
_entity.type
_entity.pdbx_description
1 polymer ?
#
loop_
_entity_poly.entity_id
_entity_poly.type
_entity_poly.pdbx_seq_one_letter_code
_entity_poly.pdbx_strand_id
1 'polypeptide(L)'
;MGAVHEVTPIPQGSINTNHRVETQSGRYFVRHTTVRSAEDLRFESALLAHLAAYHFPGPVQLTTRDGAPFLELEGAASASSAGCRARSCVTRR
;
A
#
# COMPACT_ATOMS: atom_id res chain seq x y z
N MET A 1 1.14 8.10 11.52
CA MET A 1 0.23 6.99 11.87
C MET A 1 0.47 6.68 13.33
N GLY A 2 -0.57 6.59 14.16
CA GLY A 2 -0.46 6.18 15.57
C GLY A 2 -0.17 4.69 15.72
N ALA A 3 -0.27 4.16 16.94
CA ALA A 3 -0.05 2.74 17.19
C ALA A 3 -1.07 1.87 16.43
N VAL A 4 -0.62 0.72 15.90
CA VAL A 4 -1.46 -0.27 15.23
C VAL A 4 -2.18 -1.12 16.27
N HIS A 5 -3.48 -1.33 16.07
CA HIS A 5 -4.34 -2.15 16.92
C HIS A 5 -4.70 -3.47 16.25
N GLU A 6 -5.05 -3.44 14.96
CA GLU A 6 -5.50 -4.62 14.22
C GLU A 6 -5.03 -4.56 12.76
N VAL A 7 -4.73 -5.74 12.20
CA VAL A 7 -4.46 -5.93 10.78
C VAL A 7 -5.36 -7.07 10.28
N THR A 8 -6.40 -6.71 9.52
CA THR A 8 -7.37 -7.67 8.96
C THR A 8 -7.08 -7.88 7.46
N PRO A 9 -6.83 -9.11 6.97
CA PRO A 9 -6.69 -9.36 5.54
C PRO A 9 -8.03 -9.15 4.82
N ILE A 10 -7.97 -8.63 3.58
CA ILE A 10 -9.12 -8.47 2.69
C ILE A 10 -8.99 -9.55 1.60
N PRO A 11 -9.74 -10.66 1.70
CA PRO A 11 -9.55 -11.83 0.83
C PRO A 11 -10.04 -11.62 -0.61
N GLN A 12 -10.76 -10.54 -0.89
CA GLN A 12 -11.15 -10.19 -2.26
C GLN A 12 -9.96 -9.58 -3.01
N GLY A 13 -9.23 -10.44 -3.72
CA GLY A 13 -8.14 -10.05 -4.63
C GLY A 13 -7.25 -11.22 -5.00
N SER A 14 -6.99 -11.43 -6.30
CA SER A 14 -6.10 -12.50 -6.80
C SER A 14 -4.66 -12.02 -7.03
N ILE A 15 -4.46 -10.71 -7.16
CA ILE A 15 -3.18 -10.11 -7.57
C ILE A 15 -2.46 -9.41 -6.41
N ASN A 16 -3.21 -8.73 -5.54
CA ASN A 16 -2.64 -7.96 -4.44
C ASN A 16 -3.08 -8.54 -3.11
N THR A 17 -2.17 -8.60 -2.15
CA THR A 17 -2.51 -8.87 -0.76
C THR A 17 -2.93 -7.56 -0.11
N ASN A 18 -4.20 -7.42 0.21
CA ASN A 18 -4.77 -6.21 0.78
C ASN A 18 -5.09 -6.41 2.25
N HIS A 19 -4.84 -5.38 3.06
CA HIS A 19 -5.15 -5.39 4.49
C HIS A 19 -5.88 -4.11 4.88
N ARG A 20 -6.83 -4.25 5.80
CA ARG A 20 -7.34 -3.14 6.61
C ARG A 20 -6.47 -3.06 7.86
N VAL A 21 -5.90 -1.89 8.12
CA VAL A 21 -5.11 -1.62 9.32
C VAL A 21 -5.86 -0.62 10.18
N GLU A 22 -6.17 -1.01 11.41
CA GLU A 22 -6.77 -0.14 12.41
C GLU A 22 -5.67 0.41 13.31
N THR A 23 -5.67 1.72 13.52
CA THR A 23 -4.69 2.43 14.35
C THR A 23 -5.39 3.44 15.24
N GLN A 24 -4.67 3.97 16.22
CA GLN A 24 -5.13 5.10 17.05
C GLN A 24 -5.56 6.32 16.21
N SER A 25 -4.94 6.53 15.05
CA SER A 25 -5.22 7.67 14.17
C SER A 25 -6.28 7.38 13.11
N GLY A 26 -6.94 6.23 13.18
CA GLY A 26 -7.99 5.80 12.27
C GLY A 26 -7.65 4.56 11.46
N ARG A 27 -8.40 4.36 10.38
CA ARG A 27 -8.32 3.16 9.53
C ARG A 27 -7.55 3.45 8.25
N TYR A 28 -6.74 2.50 7.86
CA TYR A 28 -5.94 2.55 6.65
C TYR A 28 -6.13 1.31 5.81
N PHE A 29 -5.93 1.45 4.52
CA PHE A 29 -5.85 0.35 3.58
C PHE A 29 -4.39 0.19 3.17
N VAL A 30 -3.85 -1.01 3.32
CA VAL A 30 -2.48 -1.35 2.93
C VAL A 30 -2.53 -2.36 1.80
N ARG A 31 -1.89 -2.00 0.68
CA ARG A 31 -1.77 -2.88 -0.49
C ARG A 31 -0.34 -3.34 -0.63
N HIS A 32 -0.17 -4.65 -0.65
CA HIS A 32 1.07 -5.31 -1.00
C HIS A 32 0.98 -5.90 -2.43
N THR A 33 1.91 -5.52 -3.31
CA THR A 33 1.96 -5.98 -4.70
C THR A 33 3.35 -6.48 -5.10
N THR A 34 3.41 -7.54 -5.90
CA THR A 34 4.64 -8.15 -6.42
C THR A 34 4.77 -8.09 -7.94
N VAL A 35 3.65 -7.88 -8.65
CA VAL A 35 3.60 -7.95 -10.13
C VAL A 35 3.77 -6.59 -10.82
N ARG A 36 3.61 -5.48 -10.09
CA ARG A 36 3.74 -4.13 -10.67
C ARG A 36 5.19 -3.67 -10.66
N SER A 37 5.63 -3.05 -11.75
CA SER A 37 6.95 -2.42 -11.82
C SER A 37 7.01 -1.22 -10.86
N ALA A 38 8.23 -0.79 -10.49
CA ALA A 38 8.39 0.44 -9.71
C ALA A 38 7.91 1.67 -10.48
N GLU A 39 8.05 1.66 -11.80
CA GLU A 39 7.61 2.74 -12.69
C GLU A 39 6.09 2.87 -12.72
N ASP A 40 5.38 1.75 -12.88
CA ASP A 40 3.92 1.70 -12.83
C ASP A 40 3.38 2.28 -11.51
N LEU A 41 4.05 1.95 -10.40
CA LEU A 41 3.64 2.41 -9.08
C LEU A 41 3.96 3.89 -8.83
N ARG A 42 5.04 4.41 -9.41
CA ARG A 42 5.31 5.86 -9.40
C ARG A 42 4.27 6.61 -10.23
N PHE A 43 3.91 6.08 -11.40
CA PHE A 43 2.86 6.65 -12.23
C PHE A 43 1.51 6.65 -11.51
N GLU A 44 1.09 5.51 -10.96
CA GLU A 44 -0.16 5.40 -10.21
C GLU A 44 -0.17 6.36 -9.01
N SER A 45 0.94 6.45 -8.28
CA SER A 45 1.06 7.38 -7.17
C SER A 45 0.94 8.84 -7.61
N ALA A 46 1.58 9.22 -8.71
CA ALA A 46 1.50 10.58 -9.23
C ALA A 46 0.07 10.91 -9.67
N LEU A 47 -0.63 9.94 -10.29
CA LEU A 47 -2.03 10.07 -10.67
C LEU A 47 -2.94 10.26 -9.44
N LEU A 48 -2.79 9.44 -8.40
CA LEU A 48 -3.58 9.56 -7.18
C LEU A 48 -3.33 10.90 -6.46
N ALA A 49 -2.08 11.34 -6.39
CA ALA A 49 -1.73 12.64 -5.82
C ALA A 49 -2.36 13.79 -6.61
N HIS A 50 -2.31 13.72 -7.94
CA HIS A 50 -2.96 14.70 -8.81
C HIS A 50 -4.48 14.73 -8.57
N LEU A 51 -5.16 13.58 -8.62
CA LEU A 51 -6.59 13.49 -8.37
C LEU A 51 -7.00 14.05 -6.99
N ALA A 52 -6.23 13.73 -5.95
CA ALA A 52 -6.47 14.25 -4.61
C ALA A 52 -6.31 15.78 -4.53
N ALA A 53 -5.32 16.35 -5.24
CA ALA A 53 -5.11 17.80 -5.30
C ALA A 53 -6.29 18.55 -5.96
N TYR A 54 -7.05 17.88 -6.83
CA TYR A 54 -8.26 18.41 -7.46
C TYR A 54 -9.56 17.92 -6.79
N HIS A 55 -9.48 17.45 -5.54
CA HIS A 55 -10.63 17.02 -4.74
C HIS A 55 -11.48 15.91 -5.38
N PHE A 56 -10.88 15.11 -6.26
CA PHE A 56 -11.56 13.95 -6.83
C PHE A 56 -11.88 12.94 -5.72
N PRO A 57 -13.11 12.42 -5.62
CA PRO A 57 -13.49 11.48 -4.58
C PRO A 57 -12.76 10.15 -4.77
N GLY A 58 -11.85 9.84 -3.85
CA GLY A 58 -11.03 8.64 -3.93
C GLY A 58 -10.14 8.44 -2.70
N PRO A 59 -9.40 7.31 -2.66
CA PRO A 59 -8.46 7.05 -1.58
C PRO A 59 -7.32 8.08 -1.60
N VAL A 60 -7.04 8.67 -0.43
CA VAL A 60 -5.89 9.57 -0.27
C VAL A 60 -4.66 8.75 0.04
N GLN A 61 -3.66 8.81 -0.83
CA GLN A 61 -2.39 8.14 -0.61
C GLN A 61 -1.60 8.80 0.52
N LEU A 62 -1.05 7.96 1.40
CA LEU A 62 -0.09 8.38 2.40
C LEU A 62 1.33 8.13 1.90
N THR A 63 2.22 9.06 2.24
CA THR A 63 3.65 8.89 2.02
C THR A 63 4.28 8.19 3.21
N THR A 64 5.41 7.55 2.94
CA THR A 64 6.30 7.01 3.97
C THR A 64 6.89 8.14 4.80
N ARG A 65 7.57 7.78 5.90
CA ARG A 65 8.30 8.76 6.73
C ARG A 65 9.29 9.59 5.92
N ASP A 66 9.92 8.99 4.91
CA ASP A 66 10.92 9.63 4.06
C ASP A 66 10.30 10.34 2.84
N GLY A 67 8.97 10.45 2.79
CA GLY A 67 8.24 11.10 1.71
C GLY A 67 8.05 10.23 0.46
N ALA A 68 8.61 9.02 0.41
CA ALA A 68 8.41 8.10 -0.70
C ALA A 68 6.94 7.63 -0.80
N PRO A 69 6.41 7.39 -2.02
CA PRO A 69 5.01 7.00 -2.22
C PRO A 69 4.70 5.54 -1.87
N PHE A 70 5.72 4.68 -1.83
CA PHE A 70 5.62 3.29 -1.42
C PHE A 70 6.96 2.84 -0.84
N LEU A 71 6.93 1.75 -0.06
CA LEU A 71 8.14 1.06 0.38
C LEU A 71 8.43 -0.10 -0.54
N GLU A 72 9.70 -0.31 -0.88
CA GLU A 72 10.20 -1.57 -1.42
C GLU A 72 10.70 -2.44 -0.27
N LEU A 73 10.24 -3.68 -0.20
CA LEU A 73 10.58 -4.66 0.81
C LEU A 73 11.29 -5.84 0.11
N GLU A 74 12.47 -6.25 0.62
CA GLU A 74 13.26 -7.39 0.12
C GLU A 74 13.16 -8.61 1.09
N GLY A 75 12.60 -9.76 0.63
CA GLY A 75 12.66 -11.13 1.22
C GLY A 75 12.02 -11.40 2.62
N ALA A 76 11.49 -12.57 3.02
CA ALA A 76 11.31 -13.90 2.40
C ALA A 76 10.26 -14.80 3.12
N ALA A 77 9.62 -15.69 2.32
CA ALA A 77 9.19 -17.09 2.53
C ALA A 77 8.55 -17.61 3.86
N SER A 78 7.34 -18.18 3.73
CA SER A 78 7.01 -19.49 4.32
C SER A 78 6.44 -20.40 3.23
N ALA A 79 7.19 -21.45 2.90
CA ALA A 79 6.96 -22.51 1.91
C ALA A 79 7.03 -22.15 0.40
N SER A 80 8.12 -22.63 -0.23
CA SER A 80 8.33 -22.91 -1.66
C SER A 80 8.47 -21.74 -2.67
N SER A 81 9.74 -21.52 -3.06
CA SER A 81 10.26 -20.97 -4.33
C SER A 81 9.95 -19.51 -4.75
N ALA A 82 11.05 -18.84 -5.17
CA ALA A 82 11.16 -17.55 -5.87
C ALA A 82 11.20 -16.26 -5.01
N GLY A 83 12.28 -15.49 -5.18
CA GLY A 83 12.50 -14.20 -4.51
C GLY A 83 11.38 -13.20 -4.80
N CYS A 84 10.79 -12.62 -3.75
CA CYS A 84 9.77 -11.60 -3.85
C CYS A 84 10.37 -10.21 -3.55
N ARG A 85 10.28 -9.29 -4.53
CA ARG A 85 10.31 -7.84 -4.31
C ARG A 85 8.88 -7.38 -4.04
N ALA A 86 8.64 -6.86 -2.86
CA ALA A 86 7.33 -6.52 -2.34
C ALA A 86 7.18 -4.99 -2.29
N ARG A 87 6.06 -4.41 -2.72
CA ARG A 87 5.79 -2.97 -2.60
C ARG A 87 4.53 -2.65 -1.81
N SER A 88 4.63 -1.77 -0.81
CA SER A 88 3.53 -1.40 0.09
C SER A 88 3.07 0.04 -0.09
N CYS A 89 1.78 0.24 -0.36
CA CYS A 89 1.12 1.54 -0.43
C CYS A 89 0.02 1.62 0.64
N VAL A 90 -0.09 2.76 1.31
CA VAL A 90 -1.09 3.00 2.37
C VAL A 90 -2.02 4.13 1.93
N THR A 91 -3.33 3.91 2.02
CA THR A 91 -4.33 4.95 1.76
C THR A 91 -5.25 5.17 2.95
N ARG A 92 -5.71 6.40 3.14
CA ARG A 92 -6.74 6.76 4.13
C ARG A 92 -8.12 6.69 3.48
N ARG A 93 -9.06 6.03 4.17
CA ARG A 93 -10.48 5.97 3.79
C ARG A 93 -11.29 6.96 4.61
#